data_AF-A0AA96G2V5-F1
#
_entry.id   AF-A0AA96G2V5-F1
#
_cell.length_a   1.000
_cell.length_b   1.000
_cell.length_c   1.000
_cell.angle_alpha   90.00
_cell.angle_beta   90.00
_cell.angle_gamma   90.00
#
_symmetry.space_group_name_H-M   'P 1'
#
loop_
_entity.id
_entity.type
_entity.pdbx_description
1 polymer ?
#
loop_
_entity_poly.entity_id
_entity_poly.type
_entity_poly.pdbx_seq_one_letter_code
_entity_poly.pdbx_strand_id
1 'polypeptide(L)'
;MSRRKHLDHRPIVAGLRALPGQWGRVGNYWWAESAKHAVRDIQLGRTPSYQPAGAFEAEIRIGADGDPIVYARYVGNGEVAA
;
A
#
# COMPACT_ATOMS: atom_id res chain seq x y z
N MET A 1 -15.38 3.44 20.43
CA MET A 1 -14.76 2.56 19.41
C MET A 1 -15.10 3.13 18.03
N SER A 2 -14.23 3.94 17.43
CA SER A 2 -14.51 4.54 16.13
C SER A 2 -14.43 3.48 15.03
N ARG A 3 -15.55 3.28 14.34
CA ARG A 3 -15.71 2.38 13.18
C ARG A 3 -14.57 2.67 12.21
N ARG A 4 -13.69 1.69 11.96
CA ARG A 4 -12.67 1.80 10.90
C ARG A 4 -13.42 2.13 9.61
N LYS A 5 -13.30 3.36 9.11
CA LYS A 5 -13.74 3.67 7.74
C LYS A 5 -12.93 2.74 6.86
N HIS A 6 -13.59 1.75 6.27
CA HIS A 6 -13.00 0.92 5.23
C HIS A 6 -12.48 1.90 4.17
N LEU A 7 -11.16 2.07 4.10
CA LEU A 7 -10.55 2.93 3.12
C LEU A 7 -10.83 2.30 1.76
N ASP A 8 -11.43 3.05 0.85
CA ASP A 8 -11.63 2.56 -0.51
C ASP A 8 -10.27 2.60 -1.21
N HIS A 9 -9.65 1.44 -1.37
CA HIS A 9 -8.33 1.31 -1.98
C HIS A 9 -8.36 1.51 -3.50
N ARG A 10 -9.54 1.44 -4.14
CA ARG A 10 -9.69 1.57 -5.60
C ARG A 10 -9.16 2.91 -6.15
N PRO A 11 -9.58 4.09 -5.66
CA PRO A 11 -9.07 5.37 -6.14
C PRO A 11 -7.57 5.55 -5.86
N ILE A 12 -7.07 5.02 -4.74
CA ILE A 12 -5.64 5.09 -4.38
C ILE A 12 -4.82 4.32 -5.41
N VAL A 13 -5.20 3.07 -5.68
CA VAL A 13 -4.52 2.22 -6.66
C VAL A 13 -4.58 2.82 -8.06
N ALA A 14 -5.73 3.38 -8.46
CA ALA A 14 -5.85 4.05 -9.76
C ALA A 14 -4.84 5.21 -9.90
N GLY A 15 -4.68 6.02 -8.85
CA GLY A 15 -3.67 7.08 -8.81
C GLY A 15 -2.24 6.54 -8.89
N LEU A 16 -1.93 5.47 -8.15
CA LEU A 16 -0.62 4.83 -8.19
C LEU A 16 -0.29 4.25 -9.57
N ARG A 17 -1.26 3.63 -10.24
CA ARG A 17 -1.08 3.10 -11.61
C ARG A 17 -0.93 4.20 -12.65
N ALA A 18 -1.60 5.34 -12.45
CA ALA A 18 -1.46 6.50 -13.33
C ALA A 18 -0.07 7.16 -13.22
N LEU A 19 0.61 6.97 -12.08
CA LEU A 19 1.91 7.57 -11.77
C LEU A 19 2.91 6.48 -11.31
N PRO A 20 3.37 5.60 -12.22
CA PRO A 20 4.31 4.53 -11.89
C PRO A 20 5.60 5.10 -11.26
N GLY A 21 6.15 4.36 -10.30
CA GLY A 21 7.36 4.74 -9.56
C GLY A 21 7.16 5.78 -8.45
N GLN A 22 6.02 6.47 -8.41
CA GLN A 22 5.73 7.47 -7.37
C GLN A 22 5.11 6.85 -6.12
N TRP A 23 5.61 7.25 -4.97
CA TRP A 23 5.10 6.83 -3.67
C TRP A 23 3.83 7.61 -3.31
N GLY A 24 2.71 6.91 -3.17
CA GLY A 24 1.46 7.45 -2.66
C GLY A 24 1.10 6.89 -1.29
N ARG A 25 0.47 7.73 -0.46
CA ARG A 25 -0.02 7.33 0.87
C ARG A 25 -1.25 6.43 0.72
N VAL A 26 -1.20 5.24 1.30
CA VAL A 26 -2.31 4.28 1.30
C VAL A 26 -3.19 4.43 2.52
N GLY A 27 -2.60 4.63 3.70
CA GLY A 27 -3.36 4.74 4.94
C GLY A 27 -2.48 5.03 6.15
N ASN A 28 -3.11 5.57 7.19
CA ASN A 28 -2.51 5.68 8.52
C ASN A 28 -3.03 4.56 9.41
N TYR A 29 -2.15 3.94 10.18
CA TYR A 29 -2.48 2.87 11.11
C TYR A 29 -2.13 3.30 12.53
N TRP A 30 -2.98 2.94 13.48
CA TRP A 30 -2.69 3.18 14.90
C TRP A 30 -1.60 2.24 15.45
N TRP A 31 -1.44 1.07 14.84
CA TRP A 31 -0.55 0.01 15.33
C TRP A 31 0.42 -0.41 14.23
N ALA A 32 1.71 -0.51 14.58
CA ALA A 32 2.76 -0.92 13.65
C ALA A 32 2.50 -2.31 13.06
N GLU A 33 1.97 -3.25 13.85
CA GLU A 33 1.63 -4.59 13.37
C GLU A 33 0.54 -4.58 12.28
N SER A 34 -0.46 -3.70 12.41
CA SER A 34 -1.48 -3.53 11.36
C SER A 34 -0.89 -2.95 10.08
N ALA A 35 0.05 -2.00 10.19
CA ALA A 35 0.76 -1.46 9.04
C ALA A 35 1.63 -2.52 8.35
N LYS A 36 2.33 -3.37 9.11
CA LYS A 36 3.13 -4.49 8.57
C LYS A 36 2.28 -5.50 7.82
N HIS A 37 1.11 -5.86 8.37
CA HIS A 37 0.16 -6.72 7.68
C HIS A 37 -0.30 -6.10 6.36
N ALA A 38 -0.68 -4.82 6.36
CA ALA A 38 -1.09 -4.12 5.16
C ALA A 38 0.01 -4.07 4.09
N VAL A 39 1.26 -3.80 4.49
CA VAL A 39 2.41 -3.82 3.57
C VAL A 39 2.58 -5.20 2.93
N ARG A 40 2.51 -6.29 3.71
CA ARG A 40 2.59 -7.66 3.16
C ARG A 40 1.44 -7.94 2.20
N ASP A 41 0.20 -7.57 2.55
CA ASP A 41 -0.96 -7.84 1.69
C ASP A 41 -0.90 -7.06 0.37
N ILE A 42 -0.32 -5.86 0.37
CA ILE A 42 -0.08 -5.07 -0.85
C ILE A 42 1.00 -5.73 -1.71
N GLN A 43 2.17 -6.04 -1.13
CA GLN A 43 3.29 -6.66 -1.86
C GLN A 43 2.92 -8.03 -2.44
N LEU A 44 2.15 -8.83 -1.69
CA LEU A 44 1.69 -10.16 -2.10
C LEU A 44 0.44 -10.12 -2.99
N GLY A 45 -0.14 -8.95 -3.29
CA GLY A 45 -1.36 -8.84 -4.09
C GLY A 45 -2.56 -9.57 -3.47
N ARG A 46 -2.60 -9.72 -2.14
CA ARG A 46 -3.72 -10.37 -1.42
C ARG A 46 -4.97 -9.51 -1.39
N THR A 47 -4.78 -8.20 -1.54
CA THR A 47 -5.88 -7.26 -1.78
C THR A 47 -6.15 -7.17 -3.29
N PRO A 48 -7.39 -7.41 -3.77
CA PRO A 48 -7.70 -7.46 -5.21
C PRO A 48 -7.24 -6.24 -6.01
N SER A 49 -7.27 -5.04 -5.41
CA SER A 49 -6.82 -3.82 -6.07
C SER A 49 -5.30 -3.78 -6.31
N TYR A 50 -4.50 -4.47 -5.50
CA TYR A 50 -3.04 -4.49 -5.56
C TYR A 50 -2.48 -5.69 -6.34
N GLN A 51 -3.33 -6.41 -7.08
CA GLN A 51 -2.89 -7.51 -7.93
C GLN A 51 -2.26 -7.01 -9.25
N PRO A 52 -1.36 -7.80 -9.88
CA PRO A 52 -0.80 -9.07 -9.39
C PRO A 52 0.23 -8.88 -8.26
N ALA A 53 0.61 -9.97 -7.59
CA ALA A 53 1.67 -9.95 -6.59
C ALA A 53 2.97 -9.40 -7.18
N GLY A 54 3.69 -8.57 -6.43
CA GLY A 54 4.90 -7.89 -6.92
C GLY A 54 4.65 -6.67 -7.81
N ALA A 55 3.41 -6.37 -8.20
CA ALA A 55 3.12 -5.18 -9.01
C ALA A 55 3.27 -3.85 -8.24
N PHE A 56 3.25 -3.93 -6.91
CA PHE A 56 3.37 -2.80 -6.01
C PHE A 56 4.46 -3.05 -4.99
N GLU A 57 5.26 -2.02 -4.75
CA GLU A 57 6.09 -1.95 -3.55
C GLU A 57 5.33 -1.19 -2.47
N ALA A 58 5.52 -1.59 -1.23
CA ALA A 58 4.94 -0.93 -0.08
C ALA A 58 5.96 -0.84 1.06
N GLU A 59 5.92 0.26 1.80
CA GLU A 59 6.77 0.51 2.96
C GLU A 59 5.99 1.24 4.07
N ILE A 60 6.50 1.13 5.29
CA ILE A 60 5.98 1.86 6.45
C ILE A 60 6.91 3.05 6.69
N ARG A 61 6.33 4.25 6.74
CA ARG A 61 7.02 5.47 7.18
C ARG A 61 6.38 5.95 8.46
N ILE A 62 7.21 6.39 9.41
CA ILE A 62 6.72 7.00 10.64
C ILE A 62 6.37 8.46 10.33
N GLY A 63 5.11 8.83 10.57
CA GLY A 63 4.63 10.20 10.42
C GLY A 63 5.18 11.14 11.49
N ALA A 64 4.93 12.44 11.33
CA ALA A 64 5.38 13.46 12.27
C ALA A 64 4.85 13.23 13.71
N ASP A 65 3.65 12.68 13.82
CA ASP A 65 2.99 12.36 15.10
C ASP A 65 3.40 11.00 15.69
N GLY A 66 4.34 10.29 15.05
CA GLY A 66 4.79 8.95 15.47
C GLY A 66 3.93 7.80 14.93
N ASP A 67 2.86 8.10 14.20
CA ASP A 67 1.99 7.06 13.63
C ASP A 67 2.64 6.32 12.44
N PRO A 68 2.48 4.99 12.33
CA PRO A 68 2.91 4.23 11.16
C PRO A 68 1.98 4.47 9.96
N ILE A 69 2.53 5.11 8.92
CA ILE A 69 1.86 5.41 7.66
C ILE A 69 2.35 4.44 6.58
N VAL A 70 1.43 3.77 5.90
CA VAL A 70 1.77 2.90 4.77
C VAL A 70 1.78 3.71 3.48
N TYR A 71 2.89 3.62 2.77
CA TYR A 71 3.06 4.13 1.42
C TYR A 71 3.16 2.95 0.45
N ALA A 72 2.66 3.13 -0.76
CA ALA A 72 2.85 2.19 -1.84
C ALA A 72 3.21 2.93 -3.13
N ARG A 73 3.94 2.25 -4.02
CA ARG A 73 4.18 2.69 -5.39
C ARG A 73 3.90 1.56 -6.35
N TYR A 74 3.32 1.89 -7.50
CA TYR A 74 3.19 0.92 -8.59
C TYR A 74 4.52 0.81 -9.31
N VAL A 75 5.10 -0.38 -9.34
CA VAL A 75 6.35 -0.66 -10.07
C VAL A 75 6.11 -1.44 -11.35
N GLY A 76 4.86 -1.79 -11.63
CA GLY A 76 4.52 -2.73 -12.70
C GLY A 76 4.74 -4.16 -12.25
N ASN A 77 4.08 -5.10 -12.95
CA ASN A 77 4.44 -6.51 -12.78
C ASN A 77 5.88 -6.63 -13.27
N GLY A 78 6.82 -6.79 -12.34
CA GLY A 78 8.16 -7.20 -12.71
C GLY A 78 8.01 -8.46 -13.55
N GLU A 79 8.13 -8.30 -14.86
CA GLU A 79 8.79 -9.29 -15.67
C GLU A 79 10.17 -9.41 -15.02
N VAL A 80 10.24 -10.28 -14.03
CA VAL A 80 11.50 -10.84 -13.58
C VAL A 80 11.97 -11.55 -14.84
N ALA A 81 12.84 -10.89 -15.60
CA ALA A 81 13.56 -11.51 -16.67
C ALA A 81 14.18 -12.79 -16.11
N ALA A 82 13.82 -13.93 -16.74
CA ALA A 82 14.47 -15.23 -16.75
C ALA A 82 15.18 -15.72 -15.47
#